data_AF-A0A3P7RXS7-F1
#
_entry.id   AF-A0A3P7RXS7-F1
#
_cell.length_a   1.000
_cell.length_b   1.000
_cell.length_c   1.000
_cell.angle_alpha   90.00
_cell.angle_beta   90.00
_cell.angle_gamma   90.00
#
_symmetry.space_group_name_H-M   'P 1'
#
loop_
_entity.id
_entity.type
_entity.pdbx_description
1 polymer ?
#
loop_
_entity_poly.entity_id
_entity_poly.type
_entity_poly.pdbx_seq_one_letter_code
_entity_poly.pdbx_strand_id
1 'polypeptide(L)' 'MVKQRAPCYRCIHPIPPPSTSVQGCSDAGVIGVVPGIIGTMQAAETIKILTGIGEN' A
#
# COMPACT_ATOMS: atom_id res chain seq x y z
N MET A 1 10.35 15.72 0.05
CA MET A 1 11.46 14.94 0.63
C MET A 1 11.35 13.50 0.14
N VAL A 2 12.18 13.09 -0.83
CA VAL A 2 12.42 11.68 -1.16
C VAL A 2 13.93 11.54 -1.15
N LYS A 3 14.48 11.03 -0.04
CA LYS A 3 15.92 11.11 0.27
C LYS A 3 16.76 10.04 -0.46
N GLN A 4 16.15 9.10 -1.19
CA GLN A 4 16.78 8.22 -2.19
C GLN A 4 15.71 7.78 -3.21
N ARG A 5 16.08 7.36 -4.43
CA ARG A 5 15.15 6.79 -5.42
C ARG A 5 14.49 5.52 -4.86
N ALA A 6 13.36 5.64 -4.18
CA ALA A 6 12.54 4.50 -3.78
C ALA A 6 12.01 3.80 -5.05
N PRO A 7 11.92 2.45 -5.06
CA PRO A 7 11.27 1.76 -6.17
C PRO A 7 9.82 2.23 -6.28
N CYS A 8 9.36 2.55 -7.49
CA CYS A 8 7.96 2.88 -7.69
C CYS A 8 7.12 1.59 -7.73
N TYR A 9 5.80 1.71 -7.61
CA TYR A 9 4.90 0.55 -7.75
C TYR A 9 5.15 -0.23 -9.06
N ARG A 10 5.47 0.50 -10.14
CA ARG A 10 5.77 -0.04 -11.47
C ARG A 10 7.16 -0.70 -11.57
N CYS A 11 8.05 -0.51 -10.60
CA CYS A 11 9.30 -1.29 -10.51
C CYS A 11 9.02 -2.75 -10.08
N ILE A 12 8.01 -2.96 -9.23
CA ILE A 12 7.65 -4.29 -8.71
C ILE A 12 6.59 -4.96 -9.59
N HIS A 13 5.66 -4.17 -10.15
CA HIS A 13 4.65 -4.63 -11.09
C HIS A 13 4.76 -3.90 -12.44
N PRO A 14 5.79 -4.21 -13.27
CA PRO A 14 6.06 -3.48 -14.52
C PRO A 14 4.92 -3.50 -15.53
N ILE A 15 4.16 -4.59 -15.56
CA ILE A 15 3.01 -4.74 -16.45
C ILE A 15 1.79 -4.96 -15.54
N PRO A 16 0.69 -4.20 -15.72
CA PRO A 16 -0.53 -4.46 -14.97
C PRO A 16 -0.97 -5.91 -15.15
N PRO A 17 -1.37 -6.61 -14.08
CA PRO A 17 -1.91 -7.95 -14.23
C PRO A 17 -3.22 -7.89 -15.06
N PRO A 18 -3.57 -8.96 -15.78
CA PRO A 18 -4.85 -9.05 -16.49
C PRO A 18 -6.03 -8.81 -15.55
N SER A 19 -7.13 -8.21 -16.04
CA SER A 19 -8.32 -7.94 -15.21
C SER A 19 -8.98 -9.21 -14.64
N THR A 20 -8.64 -10.38 -15.16
CA THR A 20 -9.12 -11.69 -14.71
C THR A 20 -8.19 -12.36 -13.68
N SER A 21 -7.08 -11.72 -13.28
CA SER A 21 -6.08 -12.34 -12.40
C SER A 21 -6.55 -12.50 -10.95
N VAL A 22 -7.57 -11.74 -10.55
CA VAL A 22 -8.16 -11.77 -9.21
C VAL A 22 -9.66 -11.54 -9.31
N GLN A 23 -10.40 -12.08 -8.35
CA GLN A 23 -11.83 -11.82 -8.21
C GLN A 23 -12.06 -10.46 -7.56
N GLY A 24 -13.24 -9.87 -7.80
CA GLY A 24 -13.65 -8.66 -7.10
C GLY A 24 -13.85 -8.93 -5.60
N CYS A 25 -13.75 -7.87 -4.79
CA CYS A 25 -13.96 -7.96 -3.34
C CYS A 25 -15.34 -8.54 -2.97
N SER A 26 -16.36 -8.26 -3.79
CA SER A 26 -17.73 -8.76 -3.59
C SER A 26 -17.86 -10.28 -3.81
N ASP A 27 -17.01 -10.86 -4.65
CA ASP A 27 -17.10 -12.28 -5.04
C ASP A 27 -16.14 -13.16 -4.23
N ALA A 28 -14.91 -12.69 -3.97
CA ALA A 28 -13.95 -13.41 -3.13
C ALA A 28 -14.18 -13.24 -1.63
N GLY A 29 -14.82 -12.14 -1.23
CA GLY A 29 -14.92 -11.71 0.17
C GLY A 29 -13.60 -11.17 0.72
N VAL A 30 -13.69 -10.43 1.83
CA VAL A 30 -12.53 -9.92 2.57
C VAL A 30 -12.81 -10.01 4.06
N ILE A 31 -11.82 -10.45 4.83
CA ILE A 31 -11.91 -10.41 6.29
C ILE A 31 -11.74 -8.96 6.71
N GLY A 32 -12.81 -8.28 7.14
CA GLY A 32 -12.81 -6.82 7.35
C GLY A 32 -11.71 -6.28 8.27
N VAL A 33 -11.21 -7.09 9.21
CA VAL A 33 -10.09 -6.70 10.07
C VAL A 33 -8.78 -6.48 9.29
N VAL A 34 -8.57 -7.20 8.19
CA VAL A 34 -7.35 -7.15 7.38
C VAL A 34 -7.15 -5.77 6.73
N PRO A 35 -8.07 -5.24 5.90
CA PRO A 35 -7.91 -3.90 5.36
C PRO A 35 -7.93 -2.82 6.47
N GLY A 36 -8.59 -3.09 7.61
CA GLY A 36 -8.50 -2.23 8.79
C GLY A 36 -7.07 -2.07 9.31
N ILE A 37 -6.37 -3.18 9.57
CA ILE A 37 -4.97 -3.18 10.03
C ILE A 37 -4.05 -2.54 8.98
N ILE A 38 -4.21 -2.88 7.70
CA ILE A 38 -3.39 -2.29 6.64
C ILE A 38 -3.61 -0.76 6.56
N GLY A 39 -4.86 -0.31 6.66
CA GLY A 39 -5.19 1.12 6.65
C GLY A 39 -4.62 1.87 7.85
N THR A 40 -4.65 1.31 9.06
CA THR A 40 -4.05 1.96 10.23
C THR A 40 -2.54 2.05 10.13
N MET A 41 -1.87 1.03 9.59
CA MET A 41 -0.43 1.08 9.30
C MET A 41 -0.10 2.18 8.27
N GLN A 42 -0.87 2.26 7.17
CA GLN A 42 -0.69 3.31 6.16
C GLN A 42 -0.90 4.72 6.73
N ALA A 43 -1.91 4.91 7.60
CA ALA A 43 -2.16 6.17 8.28
C ALA A 43 -1.01 6.56 9.22
N ALA A 44 -0.48 5.60 9.99
CA ALA A 44 0.65 5.83 10.87
C ALA A 44 1.92 6.25 10.10
N GLU A 45 2.23 5.60 8.98
CA GLU A 45 3.35 6.00 8.11
C GLU A 45 3.13 7.39 7.51
N THR A 46 1.90 7.70 7.10
CA THR A 46 1.55 9.03 6.57
C THR A 46 1.81 10.12 7.62
N ILE A 47 1.40 9.89 8.88
CA ILE A 47 1.67 10.83 9.98
C ILE A 47 3.18 11.03 10.13
N LYS A 48 3.96 9.95 10.20
CA LYS A 48 5.42 10.03 10.32
C LYS A 48 6.08 10.86 9.22
N ILE A 49 5.65 10.65 7.97
CA ILE A 49 6.14 11.42 6.81
C ILE A 49 5.80 12.90 6.95
N LEU A 50 4.56 13.23 7.34
CA LEU A 50 4.12 14.63 7.48
C LEU A 50 4.81 15.36 8.63
N THR A 51 5.09 14.65 9.73
CA THR A 51 5.69 15.24 10.93
C THR A 51 7.21 15.12 10.97
N GLY A 52 7.83 14.41 10.02
CA GLY A 52 9.26 14.11 10.03
C GLY A 52 9.71 13.21 11.20
N ILE A 53 8.82 12.39 11.75
CA ILE A 53 9.13 11.48 12.87
C ILE A 53 9.68 10.16 12.31
N GLY A 54 10.75 9.64 12.91
CA GLY A 54 11.31 8.32 12.56
C GLY A 54 12.31 8.33 11.40
N GLU A 55 12.76 9.51 10.95
CA GLU A 55 13.91 9.65 10.07
C GLU A 55 15.22 9.64 10.89
N ASN A 56 15.74 8.45 11.20
CA ASN A 56 17.08 8.26 11.77
C ASN A 56 17.98 7.52 10.76
#